data_AF-A0A7W9UJQ1-F1
#
_entry.id   AF-A0A7W9UJQ1-F1
#
_cell.length_a   1.000
_cell.length_b   1.000
_cell.length_c   1.000
_cell.angle_alpha   90.00
_cell.angle_beta   90.00
_cell.angle_gamma   90.00
#
_symmetry.space_group_name_H-M   'P 1'
#
loop_
_entity.id
_entity.type
_entity.pdbx_description
1 polymer ?
#
loop_
_entity_poly.entity_id
_entity_poly.type
_entity_poly.pdbx_seq_one_letter_code
_entity_poly.pdbx_strand_id
1 'polypeptide(L)'
;MTESRADRFVRELQDLKIPDPAAGRSGLWLRLGVVLMVAGPVIAVLAYFLSHGTTDPLTQRDAITLAVAGVAVTVAGAALFLRYSLTNFLRFWLARQAHDLDELGNRLVGNEIRLDGVGSTP
;
A
#
# COMPACT_ATOMS: atom_id res chain seq x y z
N MET A 1 -18.57 -32.35 24.61
CA MET A 1 -18.97 -31.16 23.84
C MET A 1 -17.87 -30.90 22.83
N THR A 2 -18.14 -31.14 21.55
CA THR A 2 -17.19 -30.95 20.45
C THR A 2 -17.03 -29.46 20.18
N GLU A 3 -15.82 -28.94 20.38
CA GLU A 3 -15.46 -27.57 19.99
C GLU A 3 -15.83 -27.35 18.51
N SER A 4 -16.60 -26.30 18.23
CA SER A 4 -16.98 -26.04 16.84
C SER A 4 -15.76 -25.54 16.07
N ARG A 5 -15.68 -25.84 14.78
CA ARG A 5 -14.60 -25.34 13.89
C ARG A 5 -14.51 -23.80 13.93
N ALA A 6 -15.63 -23.13 14.19
CA ALA A 6 -15.69 -21.69 14.36
C ALA A 6 -14.96 -21.22 15.63
N ASP A 7 -15.14 -21.93 16.75
CA ASP A 7 -14.47 -21.59 18.02
C ASP A 7 -12.95 -21.75 17.92
N ARG A 8 -12.49 -22.81 17.23
CA ARG A 8 -11.05 -23.02 16.97
C ARG A 8 -10.48 -21.93 16.05
N PHE A 9 -11.20 -21.53 15.00
CA PHE A 9 -10.74 -20.49 14.06
C PHE A 9 -10.69 -19.10 14.70
N VAL A 10 -11.67 -18.77 15.55
CA VAL A 10 -11.67 -17.53 16.36
C VAL A 10 -10.48 -17.52 17.32
N ARG A 11 -10.15 -18.66 17.91
CA ARG A 11 -8.99 -18.81 18.78
C ARG A 11 -7.67 -18.68 18.03
N GLU A 12 -7.54 -19.31 16.86
CA GLU A 12 -6.37 -19.18 15.97
C GLU A 12 -6.19 -17.74 15.48
N LEU A 13 -7.27 -17.02 15.18
CA LEU A 13 -7.25 -15.59 14.85
C LEU A 13 -6.80 -14.71 16.03
N GLN A 14 -7.23 -15.03 17.25
CA GLN A 14 -6.81 -14.32 18.46
C GLN A 14 -5.34 -14.59 18.83
N ASP A 15 -4.85 -15.81 18.56
CA ASP A 15 -3.46 -16.20 18.78
C ASP A 15 -2.51 -15.64 17.71
N LEU A 16 -2.99 -15.43 16.48
CA LEU A 16 -2.16 -14.87 15.41
C LEU A 16 -1.76 -13.43 15.70
N LYS A 17 -2.51 -12.72 16.55
CA LYS A 17 -2.14 -11.48 17.27
C LYS A 17 -1.25 -10.55 16.43
N ILE A 18 -1.56 -10.40 15.15
CA ILE A 18 -0.70 -9.66 14.22
C ILE A 18 -0.79 -8.21 14.68
N PRO A 19 0.29 -7.63 15.24
CA PRO A 19 0.27 -6.22 15.60
C PRO A 19 -0.09 -5.44 14.35
N ASP A 20 -1.14 -4.62 14.44
CA ASP A 20 -1.69 -3.87 13.32
C ASP A 20 -0.55 -3.13 12.61
N PRO A 21 -0.04 -3.64 11.47
CA PRO A 21 1.15 -3.07 10.87
C PRO A 21 0.80 -1.77 10.12
N ALA A 22 -0.45 -1.31 10.22
CA ALA A 22 -1.05 -0.25 9.45
C ALA A 22 -1.78 0.82 10.28
N ALA A 23 -1.81 0.75 11.61
CA ALA A 23 -2.44 1.78 12.44
C ALA A 23 -1.69 3.13 12.31
N GLY A 24 -2.10 3.96 11.34
CA GLY A 24 -1.71 5.36 11.15
C GLY A 24 -0.40 5.63 10.40
N ARG A 25 0.66 4.86 10.65
CA ARG A 25 2.01 5.20 10.13
C ARG A 25 2.14 5.06 8.62
N SER A 26 1.52 4.05 8.00
CA SER A 26 1.53 3.85 6.54
C SER A 26 0.88 5.01 5.79
N GLY A 27 -0.25 5.52 6.30
CA GLY A 27 -0.94 6.68 5.73
C GLY A 27 -0.13 7.96 5.83
N LEU A 28 0.61 8.16 6.92
CA LEU A 28 1.50 9.31 7.08
C LEU A 28 2.62 9.30 6.02
N TRP A 29 3.28 8.16 5.81
CA TRP A 29 4.35 8.06 4.82
C TRP A 29 3.86 8.21 3.38
N LEU A 30 2.65 7.73 3.07
CA LEU A 30 2.04 7.94 1.76
C LEU A 30 1.75 9.43 1.53
N ARG A 31 1.16 10.12 2.52
CA ARG A 31 0.93 11.58 2.46
C ARG A 31 2.24 12.35 2.32
N LEU A 32 3.27 11.97 3.07
CA LEU A 32 4.59 12.57 2.97
C LEU A 32 5.16 12.41 1.55
N GLY A 33 5.04 11.22 0.95
CA GLY A 33 5.47 10.98 -0.43
C GLY A 33 4.78 11.91 -1.44
N VAL A 34 3.46 12.06 -1.32
CA VAL A 34 2.67 13.00 -2.15
C VAL A 34 3.12 14.45 -1.93
N VAL A 35 3.30 14.87 -0.68
CA VAL A 35 3.77 16.23 -0.35
C VAL A 35 5.13 16.48 -0.98
N LEU A 36 6.08 15.55 -0.88
CA LEU A 36 7.41 15.69 -1.51
C LEU A 36 7.33 15.75 -3.04
N MET A 37 6.46 14.93 -3.66
CA MET A 37 6.25 14.93 -5.11
C MET A 37 5.71 16.27 -5.63
N VAL A 38 4.94 17.00 -4.83
CA VAL A 38 4.40 18.32 -5.21
C VAL A 38 5.34 19.45 -4.82
N ALA A 39 5.99 19.34 -3.65
CA ALA A 39 6.92 20.35 -3.17
C ALA A 39 8.16 20.49 -4.07
N GLY A 40 8.69 19.39 -4.60
CA GLY A 40 9.88 19.41 -5.46
C GLY A 40 9.71 20.22 -6.76
N PRO A 41 8.63 20.01 -7.55
CA PRO A 41 8.33 20.84 -8.71
C PRO A 41 8.07 22.31 -8.36
N VAL A 42 7.41 22.59 -7.23
CA VAL A 42 7.21 23.96 -6.75
C VAL A 42 8.57 24.64 -6.50
N ILE A 43 9.50 23.95 -5.85
CA ILE A 43 10.87 24.44 -5.63
C ILE A 43 11.57 24.70 -6.97
N ALA A 44 11.44 23.80 -7.94
CA ALA A 44 12.06 23.98 -9.27
C ALA A 44 11.49 25.20 -10.03
N VAL A 45 10.19 25.45 -9.94
CA VAL A 45 9.56 26.63 -10.54
C VAL A 45 10.02 27.92 -9.86
N LEU A 46 10.10 27.93 -8.52
CA LEU A 46 10.63 29.09 -7.79
C LEU A 46 12.10 29.36 -8.15
N ALA A 47 12.91 28.31 -8.25
CA ALA A 47 14.30 28.41 -8.67
C ALA A 47 14.44 28.99 -10.10
N TYR A 48 13.54 28.64 -11.01
CA TYR A 48 13.50 29.24 -12.34
C TYR A 48 13.29 30.76 -12.27
N PHE A 49 12.31 31.23 -11.49
CA PHE A 49 12.07 32.67 -11.34
C PHE A 49 13.25 33.40 -10.70
N LEU A 50 13.92 32.79 -9.71
CA LEU A 50 15.15 33.34 -9.11
C LEU A 50 16.27 33.47 -10.14
N SER A 51 16.50 32.42 -10.93
CA SER A 51 17.53 32.40 -11.98
C SER A 51 17.25 33.43 -13.08
N HIS A 52 15.97 33.57 -13.46
CA HIS A 52 15.56 34.49 -14.52
C HIS A 52 15.62 35.97 -14.11
N GLY A 53 15.52 36.26 -12.81
CA GLY A 53 15.54 37.62 -12.28
C GLY A 53 16.94 38.26 -12.18
N THR A 54 18.00 37.53 -12.50
CA THR A 54 19.39 38.00 -12.33
C THR A 54 20.26 37.68 -13.55
N THR A 55 21.25 38.54 -13.80
CA THR A 55 22.30 38.31 -14.80
C THR A 55 23.61 37.84 -14.17
N ASP A 56 23.69 37.78 -12.84
CA ASP A 56 24.86 37.30 -12.13
C ASP A 56 24.99 35.77 -12.27
N PRO A 57 26.09 35.25 -12.84
CA PRO A 57 26.29 33.82 -13.02
C PRO A 57 26.35 33.02 -11.72
N LEU A 58 26.80 33.61 -10.61
CA LEU A 58 26.89 32.90 -9.33
C LEU A 58 25.48 32.62 -8.80
N THR A 59 24.65 33.65 -8.72
CA THR A 59 23.24 33.52 -8.30
C THR A 59 22.46 32.56 -9.19
N GLN A 60 22.68 32.57 -10.52
CA GLN A 60 22.04 31.61 -11.43
C GLN A 60 22.43 30.16 -11.13
N ARG A 61 23.69 29.88 -10.79
CA ARG A 61 24.17 28.53 -10.46
C ARG A 61 23.60 28.04 -9.13
N ASP A 62 23.46 28.91 -8.15
CA ASP A 62 22.82 28.58 -6.87
C ASP A 62 21.35 28.23 -7.10
N ALA A 63 20.65 29.00 -7.94
CA ALA A 63 19.28 28.71 -8.34
C ALA A 63 19.17 27.35 -9.07
N ILE A 64 20.09 27.03 -9.98
CA ILE A 64 20.12 25.71 -10.64
C ILE A 64 20.33 24.58 -9.63
N THR A 65 21.24 24.77 -8.66
CA THR A 65 21.49 23.78 -7.60
C THR A 65 20.22 23.53 -6.78
N LEU A 66 19.48 24.59 -6.45
CA LEU A 66 18.18 24.48 -5.78
C LEU A 66 17.14 23.73 -6.63
N ALA A 67 17.10 23.98 -7.95
CA ALA A 67 16.22 23.25 -8.85
C ALA A 67 16.53 21.74 -8.88
N VAL A 68 17.81 21.37 -8.96
CA VAL A 68 18.25 19.96 -8.94
C VAL A 68 17.91 19.30 -7.60
N ALA A 69 18.07 20.01 -6.48
CA ALA A 69 17.62 19.54 -5.18
C ALA A 69 16.10 19.29 -5.14
N GLY A 70 15.31 20.19 -5.73
CA GLY A 70 13.85 20.01 -5.88
C GLY A 70 13.49 18.75 -6.69
N VAL A 71 14.22 18.47 -7.77
CA VAL A 71 14.05 17.22 -8.54
C VAL A 71 14.36 16.00 -7.67
N ALA A 72 15.47 16.01 -6.93
CA ALA A 72 15.83 14.90 -6.04
C ALA A 72 14.76 14.65 -4.96
N VAL A 73 14.20 15.71 -4.37
CA VAL A 73 13.08 15.63 -3.43
C VAL A 73 11.84 15.00 -4.08
N THR A 74 11.54 15.39 -5.32
CA THR A 74 10.42 14.82 -6.10
C THR A 74 10.58 13.31 -6.28
N VAL A 75 11.79 12.88 -6.69
CA VAL A 75 12.11 11.47 -6.91
C VAL A 75 12.02 10.66 -5.62
N ALA A 76 12.55 11.19 -4.52
CA ALA A 76 12.43 10.57 -3.20
C ALA A 76 10.96 10.44 -2.77
N GLY A 77 10.15 11.48 -2.97
CA GLY A 77 8.71 11.46 -2.73
C GLY A 77 7.99 10.40 -3.56
N ALA A 78 8.33 10.28 -4.85
CA ALA A 78 7.76 9.29 -5.76
C ALA A 78 8.10 7.86 -5.36
N ALA A 79 9.35 7.60 -4.98
CA ALA A 79 9.77 6.30 -4.48
C ALA A 79 9.02 5.91 -3.19
N LEU A 80 8.84 6.87 -2.28
CA LEU A 80 8.08 6.68 -1.05
C LEU A 80 6.62 6.37 -1.35
N PHE A 81 5.98 7.21 -2.18
CA PHE A 81 4.59 7.02 -2.63
C PHE A 81 4.40 5.64 -3.26
N LEU A 82 5.25 5.26 -4.21
CA LEU A 82 5.16 3.99 -4.92
C LEU A 82 5.29 2.79 -3.97
N ARG A 83 6.26 2.82 -3.05
CA ARG A 83 6.48 1.77 -2.05
C ARG A 83 5.23 1.55 -1.19
N TYR A 84 4.65 2.62 -0.65
CA TYR A 84 3.48 2.50 0.22
C TYR A 84 2.19 2.21 -0.55
N SER A 85 2.03 2.79 -1.74
CA SER A 85 0.88 2.52 -2.62
C SER A 85 0.84 1.05 -3.04
N LEU A 86 1.96 0.50 -3.51
CA LEU A 86 2.06 -0.90 -3.91
C LEU A 86 1.83 -1.86 -2.74
N THR A 87 2.38 -1.55 -1.56
CA THR A 87 2.15 -2.35 -0.35
C THR A 87 0.66 -2.42 -0.01
N ASN A 88 -0.03 -1.29 -0.07
CA ASN A 88 -1.46 -1.23 0.23
C ASN A 88 -2.29 -1.96 -0.84
N PHE A 89 -1.93 -1.80 -2.11
CA PHE A 89 -2.58 -2.48 -3.22
C PHE A 89 -2.43 -4.00 -3.12
N LEU A 90 -1.20 -4.50 -2.91
CA LEU A 90 -0.94 -5.93 -2.78
C LEU A 90 -1.65 -6.53 -1.57
N ARG A 91 -1.71 -5.81 -0.44
CA ARG A 91 -2.49 -6.25 0.73
C ARG A 91 -3.96 -6.43 0.41
N PHE A 92 -4.55 -5.41 -0.22
CA PHE A 92 -5.96 -5.48 -0.63
C PHE A 92 -6.19 -6.63 -1.61
N TRP A 93 -5.30 -6.76 -2.59
CA TRP A 93 -5.39 -7.78 -3.63
C TRP A 93 -5.26 -9.20 -3.05
N LEU A 94 -4.30 -9.43 -2.14
CA LEU A 94 -4.14 -10.71 -1.45
C LEU A 94 -5.31 -11.04 -0.54
N ALA A 95 -5.87 -10.06 0.17
CA ALA A 95 -7.06 -10.26 1.00
C ALA A 95 -8.26 -10.69 0.14
N ARG A 96 -8.42 -10.08 -1.03
CA ARG A 96 -9.44 -10.50 -2.01
C ARG A 96 -9.21 -11.91 -2.50
N GLN A 97 -7.97 -12.27 -2.90
CA GLN A 97 -7.68 -13.62 -3.36
C GLN A 97 -7.91 -14.68 -2.30
N ALA A 98 -7.55 -14.41 -1.04
CA ALA A 98 -7.81 -15.32 0.07
C ALA A 98 -9.32 -15.58 0.23
N HIS A 99 -10.14 -14.53 0.16
CA HIS A 99 -11.59 -14.65 0.23
C HIS A 99 -12.15 -15.50 -0.94
N ASP A 100 -11.69 -15.25 -2.17
CA ASP A 100 -12.15 -16.01 -3.34
C ASP A 100 -11.76 -17.50 -3.23
N LEU A 101 -10.59 -17.82 -2.66
CA LEU A 101 -10.15 -19.20 -2.41
C LEU A 101 -10.98 -19.88 -1.31
N ASP A 102 -11.31 -19.19 -0.22
CA ASP A 102 -12.16 -19.71 0.85
C ASP A 102 -13.57 -20.04 0.33
N GLU A 103 -14.13 -19.19 -0.52
CA GLU A 103 -15.44 -19.43 -1.13
C GLU A 103 -15.43 -20.66 -2.04
N LEU A 104 -14.38 -20.84 -2.86
CA LEU A 104 -14.21 -22.03 -3.68
C LEU A 104 -14.08 -23.30 -2.83
N GLY A 105 -13.30 -23.26 -1.75
CA GLY A 105 -13.17 -24.37 -0.81
C GLY A 105 -14.53 -24.77 -0.20
N ASN A 106 -15.31 -23.78 0.25
CA ASN A 106 -16.64 -24.02 0.80
C ASN A 106 -17.61 -24.64 -0.22
N ARG A 107 -17.56 -24.19 -1.47
CA ARG A 107 -18.39 -24.77 -2.55
C ARG A 107 -18.00 -26.21 -2.87
N LEU A 108 -16.71 -26.53 -2.88
CA LEU A 108 -16.21 -27.89 -3.11
C LEU A 108 -16.64 -28.86 -2.00
N VAL A 109 -16.40 -28.49 -0.73
CA VAL A 109 -16.81 -29.29 0.43
C VAL A 109 -18.34 -29.47 0.45
N GLY A 110 -19.10 -28.42 0.15
CA GLY A 110 -20.56 -28.50 0.07
C GLY A 110 -21.07 -29.42 -1.05
N ASN A 111 -20.36 -29.50 -2.17
CA ASN A 111 -20.68 -30.42 -3.26
C ASN A 111 -20.31 -31.87 -2.93
N GLU A 112 -19.18 -32.12 -2.27
CA GLU A 112 -18.78 -33.46 -1.82
C GLU A 112 -19.83 -34.07 -0.87
N ILE A 113 -20.25 -33.32 0.15
CA ILE A 113 -21.31 -33.74 1.09
C ILE A 113 -22.63 -34.04 0.36
N ARG A 114 -22.97 -33.24 -0.67
CA ARG A 114 -24.18 -33.47 -1.48
C ARG A 114 -24.10 -34.79 -2.26
N LEU A 115 -22.94 -35.11 -2.83
CA LEU A 115 -22.76 -36.34 -3.61
C LEU A 115 -22.80 -37.58 -2.70
N ASP A 116 -22.19 -37.53 -1.53
CA ASP A 116 -22.25 -38.61 -0.53
C ASP A 116 -23.70 -38.88 -0.05
N GLY A 117 -24.51 -37.84 0.06
CA GLY A 117 -25.93 -37.94 0.39
C GLY A 117 -26.81 -38.57 -0.71
N VAL A 118 -26.38 -38.54 -1.97
CA VAL A 118 -27.11 -39.14 -3.10
C VAL A 118 -26.74 -40.63 -3.27
N GLY A 119 -25.52 -41.03 -2.89
CA GLY A 119 -25.08 -42.43 -2.94
C GLY A 119 -25.64 -43.34 -1.83
N SER A 120 -26.40 -42.78 -0.88
CA SER A 120 -26.87 -43.47 0.34
C SER A 120 -28.38 -43.73 0.38
N THR A 121 -29.11 -43.53 -0.73
CA THR A 121 -30.49 -44.03 -0.86
C THR A 121 -30.48 -45.53 -1.22
N PRO A 122 -31.11 -46.42 -0.42
CA PRO A 122 -31.16 -47.86 -0.67
C PRO A 122 -32.00 -48.25 -1.88
#